data_AF-A0A4W4G4I3-F1
#
_entry.id   AF-A0A4W4G4I3-F1
#
_cell.length_a   1.000
_cell.length_b   1.000
_cell.length_c   1.000
_cell.angle_alpha   90.00
_cell.angle_beta   90.00
_cell.angle_gamma   90.00
#
_symmetry.space_group_name_H-M   'P 1'
#
loop_
_entity.id
_entity.type
_entity.pdbx_description
1 polymer ?
#
loop_
_entity_poly.entity_id
_entity_poly.type
_entity_poly.pdbx_seq_one_letter_code
_entity_poly.pdbx_strand_id
1 'polypeptide(L)'
;MAALLLDSSIRLWVVLPIVFITFIVGVLRHYVTQLLQSDKKVDLEQVSDSQVLMRSRILRENGKYLPKQSFAMRKHYFNNAETGFFKKVKRKVVPKNPMTDTSMLTDMMKGNLTNVLPMILIGGWINWAFSGFVTTKVPFPLTLRFKPMLQRGIELLSLDASWVSSASWYFLNVFGLRSMYSLILGQDNAADQSRIMQEQMTGAAMAMPPDSNKAFKSEWEALEIVEHKWALEKVEEELLSKDLNFR
;
A
#
# COMPACT_ATOMS: atom_id res chain seq x y z
N MET A 1 41.82 -7.08 5.98
CA MET A 1 40.97 -6.51 4.91
C MET A 1 41.66 -6.74 3.57
N ALA A 2 41.34 -7.82 2.86
CA ALA A 2 41.90 -8.04 1.53
C ALA A 2 41.25 -7.06 0.55
N ALA A 3 42.02 -6.10 0.05
CA ALA A 3 41.61 -5.25 -1.06
C ALA A 3 41.79 -6.06 -2.35
N LEU A 4 40.70 -6.63 -2.87
CA LEU A 4 40.73 -7.20 -4.21
C LEU A 4 40.81 -6.05 -5.22
N LEU A 5 41.78 -6.13 -6.12
CA LEU A 5 41.83 -5.27 -7.30
C LEU A 5 40.91 -5.89 -8.35
N LEU A 6 39.81 -5.20 -8.65
CA LEU A 6 38.87 -5.59 -9.70
C LEU A 6 39.28 -4.94 -11.02
N ASP A 7 39.03 -5.63 -12.13
CA ASP A 7 39.21 -5.06 -13.47
C ASP A 7 38.27 -3.85 -13.66
N SER A 8 38.82 -2.75 -14.17
CA SER A 8 38.06 -1.55 -14.48
C SER A 8 36.98 -1.79 -15.55
N SER A 9 37.16 -2.79 -16.41
CA SER A 9 36.16 -3.19 -17.41
C SER A 9 34.83 -3.59 -16.75
N ILE A 10 34.86 -4.26 -15.59
CA ILE A 10 33.64 -4.70 -14.87
C ILE A 10 32.76 -3.49 -14.51
N ARG A 11 33.38 -2.34 -14.20
CA ARG A 11 32.66 -1.12 -13.86
C ARG A 11 31.84 -0.59 -15.03
N LEU A 12 32.44 -0.55 -16.22
CA LEU A 12 31.82 0.00 -17.42
C LEU A 12 30.83 -0.97 -18.07
N TRP A 13 31.11 -2.27 -18.02
CA TRP A 13 30.33 -3.28 -18.74
C TRP A 13 29.29 -4.01 -17.89
N VAL A 14 29.39 -3.93 -16.56
CA VAL A 14 28.47 -4.64 -15.65
C VAL A 14 27.79 -3.67 -14.69
N VAL A 15 28.55 -2.86 -13.95
CA VAL A 15 27.99 -1.98 -12.91
C VAL A 15 27.06 -0.93 -13.52
N LEU A 16 27.55 -0.13 -14.47
CA LEU A 16 26.74 0.93 -15.11
C LEU A 16 25.56 0.38 -15.92
N PRO A 17 25.71 -0.68 -16.74
CA PRO A 17 24.58 -1.22 -17.50
C PRO A 17 23.49 -1.78 -16.59
N ILE A 18 23.81 -2.41 -15.47
CA ILE A 18 22.79 -2.89 -14.52
C ILE A 18 22.00 -1.71 -13.93
N VAL A 19 22.66 -0.60 -13.58
CA VAL A 19 21.98 0.61 -13.08
C VAL A 19 21.06 1.19 -14.17
N PHE A 20 21.53 1.25 -15.41
CA PHE A 20 20.74 1.78 -16.52
C PHE A 20 19.52 0.90 -16.86
N ILE A 21 19.71 -0.42 -16.92
CA ILE A 21 18.64 -1.39 -17.17
C ILE A 21 17.59 -1.31 -16.05
N THR A 22 18.03 -1.32 -14.78
CA THR A 22 17.11 -1.22 -13.64
C THR A 22 16.28 0.05 -13.68
N PHE A 23 16.91 1.18 -14.01
CA PHE A 23 16.24 2.46 -14.16
C PHE A 23 15.17 2.44 -15.26
N ILE A 24 15.54 2.08 -16.49
CA ILE A 24 14.60 2.06 -17.63
C ILE A 24 13.46 1.08 -17.40
N VAL A 25 13.75 -0.12 -16.88
CA VAL A 25 12.72 -1.11 -16.55
C VAL A 25 11.76 -0.56 -15.51
N GLY A 26 12.25 0.17 -14.50
CA GLY A 26 11.42 0.82 -13.49
C GLY A 26 10.45 1.82 -14.11
N VAL A 27 10.93 2.66 -15.03
CA VAL A 27 10.10 3.65 -15.75
C VAL A 27 9.11 2.97 -16.69
N LEU A 28 9.54 2.01 -17.51
CA LEU A 28 8.66 1.26 -18.41
C LEU A 28 7.56 0.54 -17.63
N ARG A 29 7.89 -0.08 -16.51
CA ARG A 29 6.92 -0.74 -15.63
C ARG A 29 5.85 0.25 -15.17
N HIS A 30 6.22 1.45 -14.73
CA HIS A 30 5.26 2.46 -14.29
C HIS A 30 4.21 2.76 -15.38
N TYR A 31 4.66 3.02 -16.61
CA TYR A 31 3.74 3.30 -17.73
C TYR A 31 2.90 2.08 -18.13
N VAL A 32 3.50 0.88 -18.15
CA VAL A 32 2.76 -0.37 -18.45
C VAL A 32 1.69 -0.64 -17.39
N THR A 33 1.99 -0.40 -16.12
CA THR A 33 0.99 -0.53 -15.03
C THR A 33 -0.15 0.47 -15.20
N GLN A 34 0.14 1.73 -15.55
CA GLN A 34 -0.91 2.72 -15.85
C GLN A 34 -1.79 2.30 -17.04
N LEU A 35 -1.19 1.73 -18.09
CA LEU A 35 -1.95 1.24 -19.25
C LEU A 35 -2.79 -0.01 -18.94
N LEU A 36 -2.35 -0.85 -18.00
CA LEU A 36 -3.05 -2.06 -17.58
C LEU A 36 -4.08 -1.81 -16.48
N GLN A 37 -4.11 -0.62 -15.87
CA GLN A 37 -5.13 -0.27 -14.89
C GLN A 37 -6.49 -0.21 -15.59
N SER A 38 -7.32 -1.22 -15.31
CA SER A 38 -8.71 -1.26 -15.76
C SER A 38 -9.61 -0.66 -14.68
N ASP A 39 -10.48 0.28 -15.06
CA ASP A 39 -11.58 0.69 -14.20
C ASP A 39 -12.54 -0.47 -14.00
N LYS A 40 -12.62 -0.97 -12.77
CA LYS A 40 -13.60 -2.00 -12.42
C LYS A 40 -14.99 -1.40 -12.53
N LYS A 41 -15.90 -2.09 -13.22
CA LYS A 41 -17.32 -1.75 -13.21
C LYS A 41 -17.83 -1.90 -11.78
N VAL A 42 -18.04 -0.77 -11.11
CA VAL A 42 -18.57 -0.76 -9.75
C VAL A 42 -20.08 -0.87 -9.81
N ASP A 43 -20.65 -1.73 -8.97
CA ASP A 43 -22.09 -1.81 -8.80
C ASP A 43 -22.59 -0.57 -8.04
N LEU A 44 -23.60 0.11 -8.59
CA LEU A 44 -24.20 1.31 -8.00
C LEU A 44 -24.74 1.04 -6.60
N GLU A 45 -25.26 -0.17 -6.37
CA GLU A 45 -25.78 -0.59 -5.07
C GLU A 45 -24.66 -0.64 -4.02
N GLN A 46 -23.50 -1.20 -4.38
CA GLN A 46 -22.33 -1.27 -3.51
C GLN A 46 -21.71 0.11 -3.21
N VAL A 47 -21.68 1.02 -4.20
CA VAL A 47 -21.22 2.40 -3.99
C VAL A 47 -22.14 3.14 -3.03
N SER A 48 -23.45 3.02 -3.23
CA SER A 48 -24.45 3.63 -2.35
C SER A 48 -24.28 3.17 -0.90
N ASP A 49 -24.14 1.86 -0.69
CA ASP A 49 -23.93 1.28 0.64
C ASP A 49 -22.64 1.78 1.31
N SER A 50 -21.54 1.87 0.54
CA SER A 50 -20.26 2.43 0.99
C SER A 50 -20.40 3.89 1.44
N GLN A 51 -21.06 4.72 0.64
CA GLN A 51 -21.29 6.14 0.97
C GLN A 51 -22.17 6.30 2.21
N VAL A 52 -23.17 5.44 2.39
CA VAL A 52 -24.03 5.47 3.59
C VAL A 52 -23.25 5.09 4.85
N LEU A 53 -22.40 4.07 4.78
CA LEU A 53 -21.50 3.70 5.88
C LEU A 53 -20.53 4.84 6.21
N MET A 54 -19.93 5.46 5.20
CA MET A 54 -19.05 6.62 5.37
C MET A 54 -19.78 7.80 6.02
N ARG A 55 -21.01 8.08 5.59
CA ARG A 55 -21.86 9.11 6.19
C ARG A 55 -22.14 8.82 7.67
N SER A 56 -22.40 7.57 8.03
CA SER A 56 -22.60 7.16 9.42
C SER A 56 -21.33 7.35 10.27
N ARG A 57 -20.17 6.98 9.72
CA ARG A 57 -18.87 7.19 10.38
C ARG A 57 -18.58 8.67 10.61
N ILE A 58 -18.79 9.51 9.60
CA ILE A 58 -18.63 10.97 9.73
C ILE A 58 -19.61 11.53 10.78
N LEU A 59 -20.86 11.07 10.80
CA LEU A 59 -21.83 11.47 11.82
C LEU A 59 -21.37 11.08 13.24
N ARG A 60 -20.77 9.89 13.39
CA ARG A 60 -20.23 9.41 14.67
C ARG A 60 -19.03 10.22 15.14
N GLU A 61 -18.09 10.52 14.24
CA GLU A 61 -16.83 11.20 14.58
C GLU A 61 -17.01 12.73 14.71
N ASN A 62 -17.78 13.32 13.80
CA ASN A 62 -17.92 14.78 13.66
C ASN A 62 -19.32 15.30 14.02
N GLY A 63 -20.21 14.46 14.55
CA GLY A 63 -21.57 14.85 14.96
C GLY A 63 -21.64 15.88 16.10
N LYS A 64 -20.52 16.10 16.80
CA LYS A 64 -20.37 17.08 17.89
C LYS A 64 -20.60 18.55 17.50
N TYR A 65 -20.54 18.87 16.21
CA TYR A 65 -20.77 20.22 15.69
C TYR A 65 -22.24 20.48 15.28
N LEU A 66 -23.08 19.44 15.23
CA LEU A 66 -24.49 19.55 14.81
C LEU A 66 -25.43 19.70 15.99
N PRO A 67 -26.52 20.53 15.90
CA PRO A 67 -27.63 20.65 16.87
C PRO A 67 -27.97 19.32 17.54
N LYS A 68 -28.08 19.26 18.88
CA LYS A 68 -28.38 17.99 19.60
C LYS A 68 -29.61 17.30 19.01
N GLN A 69 -30.64 18.09 18.69
CA GLN A 69 -31.85 17.63 17.99
C GLN A 69 -31.55 17.09 16.58
N SER A 70 -30.71 17.78 15.80
CA SER A 70 -30.28 17.35 14.47
C SER A 70 -29.47 16.06 14.48
N PHE A 71 -28.61 15.87 15.48
CA PHE A 71 -27.86 14.64 15.68
C PHE A 71 -28.80 13.50 16.11
N ALA A 72 -29.68 13.73 17.08
CA ALA A 72 -30.65 12.75 17.54
C ALA A 72 -31.57 12.28 16.40
N MET A 73 -32.06 13.19 15.55
CA MET A 73 -32.88 12.86 14.37
C MET A 73 -32.13 11.98 13.38
N ARG A 74 -30.85 12.27 13.10
CA ARG A 74 -30.00 11.48 12.19
C ARG A 74 -29.64 10.12 12.79
N LYS A 75 -29.30 10.07 14.08
CA LYS A 75 -29.08 8.83 14.83
C LYS A 75 -30.34 7.95 14.80
N HIS A 76 -31.51 8.55 15.00
CA HIS A 76 -32.79 7.86 14.93
C HIS A 76 -33.06 7.29 13.52
N TYR A 77 -32.80 8.06 12.46
CA TYR A 77 -32.93 7.57 11.07
C TYR A 77 -32.07 6.32 10.78
N PHE A 78 -30.87 6.24 11.36
CA PHE A 78 -29.99 5.07 11.17
C PHE A 78 -30.34 3.90 12.11
N ASN A 79 -30.60 4.19 13.39
CA ASN A 79 -30.67 3.17 14.45
C ASN A 79 -32.07 2.79 14.91
N ASN A 80 -33.14 3.40 14.41
CA ASN A 80 -34.50 3.03 14.80
C ASN A 80 -34.75 1.53 14.59
N ALA A 81 -35.41 0.89 15.56
CA ALA A 81 -35.61 -0.55 15.60
C ALA A 81 -36.46 -1.10 14.45
N GLU A 82 -37.41 -0.30 13.94
CA GLU A 82 -38.37 -0.69 12.90
C GLU A 82 -38.10 -0.02 11.55
N THR A 83 -37.69 1.26 11.56
CA THR A 83 -37.53 2.08 10.35
C THR A 83 -36.08 2.39 10.00
N GLY A 84 -35.13 2.03 10.87
CA GLY A 84 -33.72 2.36 10.70
C GLY A 84 -33.11 1.74 9.44
N PHE A 85 -32.31 2.53 8.72
CA PHE A 85 -31.67 2.08 7.48
C PHE A 85 -30.89 0.77 7.66
N PHE A 86 -30.10 0.65 8.73
CA PHE A 86 -29.26 -0.53 9.00
C PHE A 86 -30.04 -1.80 9.37
N LYS A 87 -31.31 -1.67 9.80
CA LYS A 87 -32.17 -2.82 10.08
C LYS A 87 -33.08 -3.20 8.91
N LYS A 88 -33.59 -2.21 8.17
CA LYS A 88 -34.50 -2.40 7.04
C LYS A 88 -33.78 -2.90 5.79
N VAL A 89 -32.62 -2.36 5.50
CA VAL A 89 -31.86 -2.71 4.28
C VAL A 89 -31.02 -3.94 4.56
N LYS A 90 -31.56 -5.11 4.22
CA LYS A 90 -30.82 -6.36 4.16
C LYS A 90 -30.45 -6.64 2.71
N ARG A 91 -29.16 -6.63 2.41
CA ARG A 91 -28.67 -7.01 1.09
C ARG A 91 -28.66 -8.52 1.00
N LYS A 92 -29.03 -9.06 -0.16
CA LYS A 92 -28.80 -10.49 -0.47
C LYS A 92 -27.31 -10.66 -0.68
N VAL A 93 -26.58 -10.78 0.44
CA VAL A 93 -25.19 -11.19 0.42
C VAL A 93 -25.26 -12.66 0.07
N VAL A 94 -25.12 -12.98 -1.22
CA VAL A 94 -24.71 -14.32 -1.60
C VAL A 94 -23.39 -14.52 -0.85
N PRO A 95 -23.29 -15.47 0.10
CA PRO A 95 -22.03 -15.74 0.76
C PRO A 95 -21.07 -16.21 -0.32
N LYS A 96 -20.37 -15.25 -0.91
CA LYS A 96 -19.26 -15.47 -1.81
C LYS A 96 -18.18 -16.04 -0.94
N ASN A 97 -18.17 -17.37 -0.86
CA ASN A 97 -17.15 -18.11 -0.16
C ASN A 97 -15.79 -17.55 -0.63
N PRO A 98 -14.85 -17.26 0.28
CA PRO A 98 -13.50 -16.79 -0.08
C PRO A 98 -12.78 -17.74 -1.03
N MET A 99 -13.26 -18.99 -1.12
CA MET A 99 -12.76 -20.06 -1.96
C MET A 99 -13.41 -20.11 -3.36
N THR A 100 -14.55 -19.44 -3.57
CA THR A 100 -15.29 -19.43 -4.85
C THR A 100 -15.13 -18.12 -5.62
N ASP A 101 -14.81 -17.02 -4.94
CA ASP A 101 -14.55 -15.73 -5.59
C ASP A 101 -13.05 -15.61 -5.93
N THR A 102 -12.61 -16.57 -6.76
CA THR A 102 -11.27 -16.59 -7.36
C THR A 102 -10.95 -15.27 -8.03
N SER A 103 -11.94 -14.50 -8.50
CA SER A 103 -11.75 -13.20 -9.16
C SER A 103 -11.11 -12.11 -8.28
N MET A 104 -11.57 -11.90 -7.05
CA MET A 104 -11.01 -10.85 -6.17
C MET A 104 -9.64 -11.23 -5.60
N LEU A 105 -9.48 -12.50 -5.21
CA LEU A 105 -8.17 -13.03 -4.83
C LEU A 105 -7.20 -12.96 -6.01
N THR A 106 -7.65 -13.35 -7.21
CA THR A 106 -6.85 -13.28 -8.44
C THR A 106 -6.50 -11.85 -8.78
N ASP A 107 -7.38 -10.87 -8.59
CA ASP A 107 -7.05 -9.48 -8.88
C ASP A 107 -5.97 -8.93 -7.92
N MET A 108 -6.06 -9.28 -6.64
CA MET A 108 -5.04 -8.89 -5.65
C MET A 108 -3.71 -9.63 -5.89
N MET A 109 -3.78 -10.93 -6.16
CA MET A 109 -2.60 -11.73 -6.50
C MET A 109 -2.00 -11.31 -7.82
N LYS A 110 -2.81 -10.97 -8.84
CA LYS A 110 -2.37 -10.46 -10.14
C LYS A 110 -1.69 -9.12 -9.97
N GLY A 111 -2.23 -8.20 -9.17
CA GLY A 111 -1.55 -6.95 -8.82
C GLY A 111 -0.17 -7.20 -8.21
N ASN A 112 -0.06 -8.10 -7.22
CA ASN A 112 1.21 -8.38 -6.57
C ASN A 112 2.19 -9.17 -7.47
N LEU A 113 1.70 -10.14 -8.24
CA LEU A 113 2.47 -10.94 -9.18
C LEU A 113 2.97 -10.11 -10.36
N THR A 114 2.15 -9.26 -10.96
CA THR A 114 2.56 -8.35 -12.03
C THR A 114 3.63 -7.38 -11.55
N ASN A 115 3.67 -7.05 -10.26
CA ASN A 115 4.70 -6.20 -9.66
C ASN A 115 6.02 -6.94 -9.33
N VAL A 116 5.95 -8.18 -8.83
CA VAL A 116 7.11 -8.95 -8.35
C VAL A 116 7.74 -9.80 -9.44
N LEU A 117 6.95 -10.35 -10.36
CA LEU A 117 7.41 -11.28 -11.39
C LEU A 117 8.47 -10.65 -12.31
N PRO A 118 8.30 -9.43 -12.85
CA PRO A 118 9.32 -8.82 -13.71
C PRO A 118 10.66 -8.64 -12.96
N MET A 119 10.60 -8.28 -11.67
CA MET A 119 11.79 -8.07 -10.85
C MET A 119 12.60 -9.36 -10.68
N ILE A 120 11.92 -10.49 -10.43
CA ILE A 120 12.55 -11.80 -10.27
C ILE A 120 13.10 -12.31 -11.61
N LEU A 121 12.34 -12.18 -12.70
CA LEU A 121 12.76 -12.64 -14.03
C LEU A 121 14.05 -11.92 -14.49
N ILE A 122 14.10 -10.60 -14.33
CA ILE A 122 15.28 -9.80 -14.71
C ILE A 122 16.46 -10.12 -13.78
N GLY A 123 16.23 -10.29 -12.48
CA GLY A 123 17.28 -10.71 -11.54
C GLY A 123 17.83 -12.11 -11.88
N GLY A 124 16.98 -13.02 -12.33
CA GLY A 124 17.36 -14.34 -12.86
C GLY A 124 18.21 -14.23 -14.13
N TRP A 125 17.78 -13.39 -15.08
CA TRP A 125 18.51 -13.14 -16.32
C TRP A 125 19.88 -12.50 -16.08
N ILE A 126 19.97 -11.49 -15.19
CA ILE A 126 21.24 -10.86 -14.80
C ILE A 126 22.16 -11.89 -14.14
N ASN A 127 21.62 -12.74 -13.27
CA ASN A 127 22.43 -13.80 -12.65
C ASN A 127 22.95 -14.80 -13.68
N TRP A 128 22.20 -15.12 -14.73
CA TRP A 128 22.66 -15.99 -15.79
C TRP A 128 23.72 -15.30 -16.67
N ALA A 129 23.43 -14.08 -17.14
CA ALA A 129 24.28 -13.31 -18.06
C ALA A 129 25.59 -12.81 -17.44
N PHE A 130 25.58 -12.48 -16.13
CA PHE A 130 26.70 -11.90 -15.40
C PHE A 130 27.10 -12.76 -14.19
N SER A 131 27.25 -14.08 -14.39
CA SER A 131 27.75 -15.00 -13.35
C SER A 131 29.27 -15.18 -13.39
N GLY A 132 29.86 -15.70 -12.30
CA GLY A 132 31.26 -16.13 -12.26
C GLY A 132 32.26 -15.08 -11.75
N PHE A 133 31.82 -13.88 -11.41
CA PHE A 133 32.74 -12.82 -10.93
C PHE A 133 32.11 -11.94 -9.83
N VAL A 134 32.98 -11.25 -9.09
CA VAL A 134 32.60 -10.27 -8.05
C VAL A 134 32.35 -8.92 -8.69
N THR A 135 31.23 -8.27 -8.35
CA THR A 135 30.84 -7.00 -8.97
C THR A 135 31.30 -5.78 -8.17
N THR A 136 30.98 -5.74 -6.88
CA THR A 136 31.33 -4.60 -6.02
C THR A 136 31.43 -5.03 -4.55
N LYS A 137 31.98 -4.14 -3.72
CA LYS A 137 32.04 -4.30 -2.28
C LYS A 137 31.10 -3.28 -1.63
N VAL A 138 30.19 -3.73 -0.77
CA VAL A 138 29.39 -2.81 0.03
C VAL A 138 30.20 -2.23 1.20
N PRO A 139 29.96 -0.98 1.62
CA PRO A 139 30.77 -0.30 2.63
C PRO A 139 30.42 -0.67 4.07
N PHE A 140 29.49 -1.61 4.29
CA PHE A 140 29.04 -2.05 5.61
C PHE A 140 29.17 -3.57 5.75
N PRO A 141 29.48 -4.07 6.97
CA PRO A 141 29.63 -5.51 7.20
C PRO A 141 28.28 -6.23 7.09
N LEU A 142 28.28 -7.37 6.40
CA LEU A 142 27.11 -8.24 6.24
C LEU A 142 27.30 -9.54 7.02
N THR A 143 26.19 -10.13 7.49
CA THR A 143 26.26 -11.41 8.21
C THR A 143 26.52 -12.57 7.24
N LEU A 144 27.27 -13.56 7.70
CA LEU A 144 27.69 -14.72 6.89
C LEU A 144 26.50 -15.55 6.36
N ARG A 145 25.34 -15.49 7.03
CA ARG A 145 24.12 -16.21 6.61
C ARG A 145 23.55 -15.71 5.27
N PHE A 146 23.82 -14.46 4.90
CA PHE A 146 23.39 -13.93 3.59
C PHE A 146 24.37 -14.26 2.46
N LYS A 147 25.57 -14.77 2.78
CA LYS A 147 26.60 -15.10 1.80
C LYS A 147 26.12 -15.97 0.61
N PRO A 148 25.42 -17.11 0.80
CA PRO A 148 24.97 -17.92 -0.34
C PRO A 148 23.97 -17.19 -1.25
N MET A 149 23.24 -16.22 -0.72
CA MET A 149 22.33 -15.38 -1.50
C MET A 149 23.08 -14.26 -2.24
N LEU A 150 24.06 -13.64 -1.57
CA LEU A 150 24.78 -12.47 -2.08
C LEU A 150 25.92 -12.79 -3.06
N GLN A 151 26.43 -14.02 -2.99
CA GLN A 151 27.55 -14.50 -3.80
C GLN A 151 27.13 -15.62 -4.72
N ARG A 152 25.85 -15.62 -5.15
CA ARG A 152 25.36 -16.61 -6.10
C ARG A 152 26.19 -16.55 -7.39
N GLY A 153 26.78 -17.68 -7.77
CA GLY A 153 27.68 -17.79 -8.91
C GLY A 153 29.16 -17.51 -8.61
N ILE A 154 29.57 -17.45 -7.33
CA ILE A 154 30.97 -17.33 -6.91
C ILE A 154 31.30 -18.50 -5.98
N GLU A 155 32.33 -19.29 -6.30
CA GLU A 155 32.67 -20.52 -5.58
C GLU A 155 33.67 -20.32 -4.41
N LEU A 156 33.96 -19.06 -4.04
CA LEU A 156 34.95 -18.74 -2.99
C LEU A 156 34.34 -18.68 -1.58
N LEU A 157 34.42 -19.81 -0.87
CA LEU A 157 33.95 -19.98 0.51
C LEU A 157 34.68 -19.12 1.56
N SER A 158 35.89 -18.64 1.27
CA SER A 158 36.68 -17.77 2.16
C SER A 158 36.43 -16.28 1.98
N LEU A 159 35.73 -15.87 0.91
CA LEU A 159 35.49 -14.46 0.61
C LEU A 159 34.57 -13.79 1.64
N ASP A 160 34.84 -12.55 2.01
CA ASP A 160 33.97 -11.80 2.92
C ASP A 160 32.59 -11.54 2.28
N ALA A 161 31.51 -11.58 3.08
CA ALA A 161 30.13 -11.40 2.62
C ALA A 161 29.85 -9.98 2.08
N SER A 162 30.74 -9.03 2.37
CA SER A 162 30.70 -7.66 1.84
C SER A 162 30.91 -7.59 0.32
N TRP A 163 31.52 -8.62 -0.28
CA TRP A 163 31.69 -8.71 -1.73
C TRP A 163 30.45 -9.36 -2.34
N VAL A 164 29.83 -8.66 -3.29
CA VAL A 164 28.53 -9.03 -3.84
C VAL A 164 28.60 -9.37 -5.32
N SER A 165 27.73 -10.29 -5.77
CA SER A 165 27.55 -10.63 -7.17
C SER A 165 26.71 -9.60 -7.92
N SER A 166 26.63 -9.76 -9.24
CA SER A 166 25.85 -8.92 -10.15
C SER A 166 24.35 -8.92 -9.80
N ALA A 167 23.81 -10.08 -9.40
CA ALA A 167 22.41 -10.23 -9.00
C ALA A 167 22.09 -9.43 -7.73
N SER A 168 22.99 -9.42 -6.75
CA SER A 168 22.82 -8.64 -5.53
C SER A 168 22.97 -7.15 -5.78
N TRP A 169 23.87 -6.75 -6.67
CA TRP A 169 23.95 -5.36 -7.15
C TRP A 169 22.65 -4.91 -7.83
N TYR A 170 22.04 -5.77 -8.65
CA TYR A 170 20.72 -5.52 -9.24
C TYR A 170 19.65 -5.31 -8.16
N PHE A 171 19.53 -6.22 -7.19
CA PHE A 171 18.52 -6.09 -6.12
C PHE A 171 18.72 -4.83 -5.29
N LEU A 172 19.97 -4.47 -4.99
CA LEU A 172 20.31 -3.21 -4.31
C LEU A 172 19.78 -2.01 -5.11
N ASN A 173 20.02 -1.98 -6.42
CA ASN A 173 19.50 -0.90 -7.29
C ASN A 173 17.97 -0.89 -7.35
N VAL A 174 17.30 -2.04 -7.45
CA VAL A 174 15.83 -2.07 -7.45
C VAL A 174 15.24 -1.47 -6.17
N PHE A 175 15.83 -1.76 -5.02
CA PHE A 175 15.37 -1.19 -3.74
C PHE A 175 15.78 0.28 -3.56
N GLY A 176 16.98 0.66 -4.00
CA GLY A 176 17.52 2.01 -3.83
C GLY A 176 16.92 3.05 -4.78
N LEU A 177 16.65 2.68 -6.04
CA LEU A 177 16.12 3.58 -7.07
C LEU A 177 14.64 3.92 -6.86
N ARG A 178 13.96 3.23 -5.93
CA ARG A 178 12.56 3.45 -5.58
C ARG A 178 12.23 4.90 -5.22
N SER A 179 13.00 5.50 -4.31
CA SER A 179 12.80 6.89 -3.89
C SER A 179 13.05 7.87 -5.05
N MET A 180 14.03 7.55 -5.90
CA MET A 180 14.32 8.34 -7.09
C MET A 180 13.17 8.29 -8.11
N TYR A 181 12.52 7.14 -8.30
CA TYR A 181 11.31 7.05 -9.12
C TYR A 181 10.17 7.93 -8.58
N SER A 182 9.98 7.98 -7.26
CA SER A 182 8.97 8.86 -6.66
C SER A 182 9.27 10.34 -6.89
N LEU A 183 10.54 10.73 -6.98
CA LEU A 183 10.94 12.11 -7.25
C LEU A 183 10.69 12.50 -8.72
N ILE A 184 11.00 11.58 -9.65
CA ILE A 184 10.91 11.83 -11.09
C ILE A 184 9.46 11.69 -11.60
N LEU A 185 8.72 10.69 -11.11
CA LEU A 185 7.38 10.34 -11.59
C LEU A 185 6.26 10.92 -10.71
N GLY A 186 6.60 11.56 -9.58
CA GLY A 186 5.63 12.17 -8.66
C GLY A 186 4.91 11.18 -7.74
N GLN A 187 3.88 11.67 -7.04
CA GLN A 187 3.12 10.91 -6.02
C GLN A 187 2.24 9.78 -6.60
N ASP A 188 2.00 9.77 -7.91
CA ASP A 188 1.24 8.76 -8.64
C ASP A 188 2.10 7.59 -9.13
N ASN A 189 3.24 7.33 -8.47
CA ASN A 189 4.02 6.14 -8.76
C ASN A 189 3.23 4.87 -8.36
N ALA A 190 2.37 4.41 -9.26
CA ALA A 190 1.53 3.22 -9.12
C ALA A 190 2.34 1.93 -8.85
N ALA A 191 3.66 1.99 -9.04
CA ALA A 191 4.58 0.90 -8.82
C ALA A 191 5.27 0.94 -7.43
N ASP A 192 4.87 1.86 -6.55
CA ASP A 192 5.43 2.02 -5.20
C ASP A 192 4.82 0.99 -4.21
N GLN A 193 5.41 -0.21 -4.16
CA GLN A 193 5.15 -1.28 -3.18
C GLN A 193 5.03 -0.88 -1.68
N SER A 194 5.58 0.25 -1.20
CA SER A 194 5.55 0.66 0.21
C SER A 194 4.18 1.14 0.57
N ARG A 195 3.55 1.93 -0.30
CA ARG A 195 2.14 2.29 -0.13
C ARG A 195 1.28 1.05 -0.17
N ILE A 196 1.49 0.12 -1.11
CA ILE A 196 0.67 -1.10 -1.20
C ILE A 196 0.84 -2.01 0.02
N MET A 197 2.06 -2.27 0.49
CA MET A 197 2.30 -3.12 1.66
C MET A 197 1.85 -2.44 2.96
N GLN A 198 2.03 -1.13 3.08
CA GLN A 198 1.52 -0.35 4.21
C GLN A 198 -0.01 -0.29 4.18
N GLU A 199 -0.63 -0.07 3.01
CA GLU A 199 -2.08 -0.15 2.77
C GLU A 199 -2.62 -1.58 2.95
N GLN A 200 -1.83 -2.64 2.76
CA GLN A 200 -2.27 -4.00 3.05
C GLN A 200 -2.30 -4.26 4.56
N MET A 201 -1.43 -3.60 5.32
CA MET A 201 -1.35 -3.72 6.78
C MET A 201 -2.28 -2.73 7.52
N THR A 202 -2.52 -1.54 6.96
CA THR A 202 -3.40 -0.50 7.53
C THR A 202 -4.78 -0.44 6.86
N GLY A 203 -4.88 -0.83 5.59
CA GLY A 203 -6.10 -0.88 4.78
C GLY A 203 -6.92 -2.17 4.93
N ALA A 204 -6.51 -3.10 5.79
CA ALA A 204 -7.45 -4.08 6.37
C ALA A 204 -8.63 -3.39 7.10
N ALA A 205 -8.53 -2.08 7.38
CA ALA A 205 -9.62 -1.24 7.89
C ALA A 205 -10.41 -0.47 6.81
N MET A 206 -9.95 -0.48 5.54
CA MET A 206 -10.58 0.19 4.38
C MET A 206 -11.09 -0.79 3.32
N ALA A 207 -10.68 -2.05 3.38
CA ALA A 207 -11.36 -3.13 2.66
C ALA A 207 -12.76 -3.28 3.27
N MET A 208 -13.74 -2.70 2.60
CA MET A 208 -15.16 -2.93 2.85
C MET A 208 -15.37 -4.42 3.12
N PRO A 209 -15.98 -4.81 4.25
CA PRO A 209 -16.29 -6.20 4.51
C PRO A 209 -17.05 -6.77 3.31
N PRO A 210 -16.71 -7.98 2.84
CA PRO A 210 -17.45 -8.64 1.75
C PRO A 210 -18.93 -8.86 2.08
N ASP A 211 -19.31 -8.67 3.35
CA ASP A 211 -20.67 -8.73 3.84
C ASP A 211 -21.15 -7.36 4.30
N SER A 212 -21.90 -6.67 3.43
CA SER A 212 -22.56 -5.38 3.74
C SER A 212 -23.47 -5.47 4.96
N ASN A 213 -24.11 -6.62 5.21
CA ASN A 213 -25.00 -6.77 6.36
C ASN A 213 -24.22 -6.80 7.68
N LYS A 214 -23.05 -7.45 7.69
CA LYS A 214 -22.15 -7.42 8.84
C LYS A 214 -21.62 -6.02 9.09
N ALA A 215 -21.26 -5.29 8.03
CA ALA A 215 -20.84 -3.89 8.12
C ALA A 215 -21.95 -3.00 8.71
N PHE A 216 -23.19 -3.13 8.21
CA PHE A 216 -24.35 -2.40 8.75
C PHE A 216 -24.61 -2.71 10.21
N LYS A 217 -24.51 -3.98 10.62
CA LYS A 217 -24.67 -4.36 12.03
C LYS A 217 -23.59 -3.72 12.91
N SER A 218 -22.33 -3.75 12.48
CA SER A 218 -21.23 -3.16 13.25
C SER A 218 -21.36 -1.64 13.39
N GLU A 219 -21.79 -0.92 12.34
CA GLU A 219 -22.02 0.52 12.43
C GLU A 219 -23.28 0.86 13.24
N TRP A 220 -24.31 0.01 13.20
CA TRP A 220 -25.49 0.17 14.06
C TRP A 220 -25.12 0.10 15.55
N GLU A 221 -24.37 -0.94 15.95
CA GLU A 221 -23.87 -1.12 17.32
C GLU A 221 -22.96 0.05 17.74
N ALA A 222 -22.04 0.46 16.85
CA ALA A 222 -21.13 1.56 17.12
C ALA A 222 -21.86 2.91 17.27
N LEU A 223 -22.85 3.20 16.44
CA LEU A 223 -23.62 4.45 16.49
C LEU A 223 -24.58 4.48 17.69
N GLU A 224 -25.02 3.32 18.19
CA GLU A 224 -25.91 3.23 19.35
C GLU A 224 -25.24 3.73 20.63
N ILE A 225 -23.96 3.39 20.81
CA ILE A 225 -23.14 3.77 21.97
C ILE A 225 -22.80 5.26 21.97
N VAL A 226 -22.89 5.94 20.83
CA VAL A 226 -22.39 7.32 20.70
C VAL A 226 -23.34 8.32 21.34
N GLU A 227 -22.81 9.10 22.26
CA GLU A 227 -23.50 10.22 22.90
C GLU A 227 -23.13 11.54 22.24
N HIS A 228 -24.10 12.45 22.17
CA HIS A 228 -23.86 13.80 21.64
C HIS A 228 -23.17 14.65 22.70
N LYS A 229 -21.96 15.12 22.38
CA LYS A 229 -21.23 16.12 23.16
C LYS A 229 -21.12 17.38 22.33
N TRP A 230 -21.80 18.44 22.75
CA TRP A 230 -21.83 19.70 22.02
C TRP A 230 -20.49 20.43 22.14
N ALA A 231 -19.77 20.56 21.04
CA ALA A 231 -18.46 21.22 21.06
C ALA A 231 -18.56 22.75 21.19
N LEU A 232 -19.68 23.35 20.76
CA LEU A 232 -19.85 24.81 20.68
C LEU A 232 -20.57 25.38 21.91
N GLU A 233 -20.40 24.77 23.09
CA GLU A 233 -21.22 25.10 24.30
C GLU A 233 -20.62 26.29 25.04
N LYS A 234 -19.31 26.49 24.87
CA LYS A 234 -18.52 27.55 25.49
C LYS A 234 -17.87 28.47 24.46
N VAL A 235 -18.37 28.43 23.21
CA VAL A 235 -17.74 29.14 22.10
C VAL A 235 -17.82 30.66 22.31
N GLU A 236 -18.89 31.15 22.93
CA GLU A 236 -19.08 32.56 23.27
C GLU A 236 -18.06 33.01 24.33
N GLU A 237 -17.85 32.21 25.38
CA GLU A 237 -16.86 32.50 26.43
C GLU A 237 -15.43 32.48 25.87
N GLU A 238 -15.10 31.48 25.05
CA GLU A 238 -13.80 31.39 24.38
C GLU A 238 -13.55 32.56 23.43
N LEU A 239 -14.57 33.00 22.69
CA LEU A 239 -14.47 34.14 21.80
C LEU A 239 -14.29 35.46 22.57
N LEU A 240 -15.04 35.66 23.66
CA LEU A 240 -14.94 36.86 24.49
C LEU A 240 -13.64 36.92 25.31
N SER A 241 -12.99 35.78 25.55
CA SER A 241 -11.72 35.72 26.28
C SER A 241 -10.52 36.27 25.52
N LYS A 242 -10.66 36.53 24.20
CA LYS A 242 -9.57 36.97 23.32
C LYS A 242 -10.03 38.12 22.44
N ASP A 243 -9.14 39.09 22.20
CA ASP A 243 -9.38 40.11 21.19
C ASP A 243 -9.44 39.48 19.79
N LEU A 244 -10.32 40.03 18.96
CA LEU A 244 -10.48 39.59 17.57
C LEU A 244 -9.21 39.95 16.78
N ASN A 245 -8.54 38.92 16.23
CA ASN A 245 -7.44 39.11 15.30
C ASN A 245 -7.99 39.49 13.92
N PHE A 246 -8.22 40.78 13.71
CA PHE A 246 -8.42 41.35 12.37
C PHE A 246 -7.05 41.51 11.71
N ARG A 247 -6.58 40.45 11.04
CA ARG A 247 -5.46 40.55 10.08
C ARG A 247 -5.99 40.49 8.66
#